data_AF-A0A936MPH7-F1
#
_entry.id   AF-A0A936MPH7-F1
#
_cell.length_a   1.000
_cell.length_b   1.000
_cell.length_c   1.000
_cell.angle_alpha   90.00
_cell.angle_beta   90.00
_cell.angle_gamma   90.00
#
_symmetry.space_group_name_H-M   'P 1'
#
loop_
_entity.id
_entity.type
_entity.pdbx_description
1 polymer ?
#
loop_
_entity_poly.entity_id
_entity_poly.type
_entity_poly.pdbx_seq_one_letter_code
_entity_poly.pdbx_strand_id
1 'polypeptide(L)'
;MTTMQHAEERLEHAPAAWRRPGAVFVMYAYRLVVASLVATPFAVMFGAATGGYPRRDAVLFDEGGLLFIEAIRRSNAAMPPVTMGALALLVVASFASIVPLAALIGALSAKGRLTARDFGAFALRPVGTFALLFGAFAVVQAILGAIVMAIGGAISRRPSFDAPGADRVKLAFAIAAVVLVLVIGVVHDLARVTAVRDELGFRASLRRAWQTVKKSHVKVFGAWAARATLGAVMLFAGLSIGSRVGVDTGAKVAAGFLVYQASVIGALFLRASWLASAIRHVDAARPVVNAVTEPEEPAVVEFAAPAVAEPAAEVVTEPEPAEHAEENRSNGAHPSAELDVAATEKSDPADNRSAEA
;
A
#
# COMPACT_ATOMS: atom_id res chain seq x y z
N MET A 1 -2.49 -17.68 41.30
CA MET A 1 -3.53 -17.92 40.28
C MET A 1 -3.62 -16.81 39.21
N THR A 2 -3.02 -15.64 39.41
CA THR A 2 -3.12 -14.47 38.51
C THR A 2 -2.23 -14.51 37.26
N THR A 3 -1.12 -15.25 37.27
CA THR A 3 -0.18 -15.28 36.13
C THR A 3 -0.67 -16.07 34.92
N MET A 4 -1.48 -17.12 35.13
CA MET A 4 -2.07 -17.89 34.01
C MET A 4 -3.23 -17.16 33.33
N GLN A 5 -4.12 -16.50 34.08
CA GLN A 5 -5.22 -15.71 33.49
C GLN A 5 -4.71 -14.59 32.58
N HIS A 6 -3.63 -13.89 32.97
CA HIS A 6 -3.03 -12.88 32.10
C HIS A 6 -2.34 -13.44 30.84
N ALA A 7 -1.93 -14.72 30.85
CA ALA A 7 -1.35 -15.36 29.66
C ALA A 7 -2.46 -15.74 28.66
N GLU A 8 -3.59 -16.28 29.14
CA GLU A 8 -4.75 -16.62 28.31
C GLU A 8 -5.37 -15.37 27.67
N GLU A 9 -5.55 -14.30 28.45
CA GLU A 9 -6.11 -13.05 27.94
C GLU A 9 -5.20 -12.39 26.87
N ARG A 10 -3.88 -12.56 26.98
CA ARG A 10 -2.92 -12.11 25.94
C ARG A 10 -2.98 -12.94 24.67
N LEU A 11 -3.20 -14.26 24.78
CA LEU A 11 -3.26 -15.15 23.62
C LEU A 11 -4.55 -14.95 22.82
N GLU A 12 -5.68 -14.73 23.48
CA GLU A 12 -6.96 -14.49 22.80
C GLU A 12 -6.95 -13.23 21.92
N HIS A 13 -6.07 -12.27 22.21
CA HIS A 13 -6.06 -10.95 21.57
C HIS A 13 -4.88 -10.72 20.61
N ALA A 14 -4.13 -11.77 20.25
CA ALA A 14 -3.02 -11.64 19.33
C ALA A 14 -3.48 -11.13 17.94
N PRO A 15 -2.83 -10.09 17.37
CA PRO A 15 -3.12 -9.62 16.02
C PRO A 15 -2.99 -10.75 15.00
N ALA A 16 -4.03 -10.97 14.20
CA ALA A 16 -4.06 -12.03 13.20
C ALA A 16 -4.83 -11.60 11.93
N ALA A 17 -4.23 -11.85 10.76
CA ALA A 17 -4.79 -11.46 9.47
C ALA A 17 -6.12 -12.15 9.14
N TRP A 18 -6.27 -13.43 9.52
CA TRP A 18 -7.48 -14.20 9.27
C TRP A 18 -8.73 -13.69 10.02
N ARG A 19 -8.53 -12.88 11.08
CA ARG A 19 -9.64 -12.23 11.81
C ARG A 19 -10.16 -10.98 11.10
N ARG A 20 -9.45 -10.47 10.08
CA ARG A 20 -9.73 -9.21 9.38
C ARG A 20 -9.79 -9.38 7.85
N PRO A 21 -10.52 -10.37 7.31
CA PRO A 21 -10.54 -10.64 5.87
C PRO A 21 -11.06 -9.43 5.06
N GLY A 22 -12.01 -8.67 5.60
CA GLY A 22 -12.53 -7.47 4.94
C GLY A 22 -11.46 -6.41 4.66
N ALA A 23 -10.56 -6.15 5.61
CA ALA A 23 -9.47 -5.18 5.42
C ALA A 23 -8.47 -5.66 4.35
N VAL A 24 -8.19 -6.96 4.30
CA VAL A 24 -7.37 -7.57 3.25
C VAL A 24 -8.05 -7.44 1.89
N PHE A 25 -9.37 -7.67 1.83
CA PHE A 25 -10.15 -7.56 0.59
C PHE A 25 -10.21 -6.13 0.04
N VAL A 26 -10.32 -5.11 0.90
CA VAL A 26 -10.24 -3.70 0.47
C VAL A 26 -8.88 -3.40 -0.18
N MET A 27 -7.79 -3.88 0.42
CA MET A 27 -6.44 -3.74 -0.16
C MET A 27 -6.30 -4.51 -1.48
N TYR A 28 -6.93 -5.68 -1.60
CA TYR A 28 -6.98 -6.45 -2.84
C TYR A 28 -7.74 -5.72 -3.95
N ALA A 29 -8.95 -5.23 -3.65
CA ALA A 29 -9.77 -4.48 -4.60
C ALA A 29 -9.04 -3.25 -5.13
N TYR A 30 -8.38 -2.50 -4.24
CA TYR A 30 -7.50 -1.39 -4.62
C TYR A 30 -6.41 -1.83 -5.61
N ARG A 31 -5.68 -2.90 -5.28
CA ARG A 31 -4.61 -3.42 -6.15
C ARG A 31 -5.11 -3.92 -7.49
N LEU A 32 -6.29 -4.54 -7.53
CA LEU A 32 -6.91 -5.03 -8.76
C LEU A 32 -7.26 -3.86 -9.69
N VAL A 33 -7.84 -2.78 -9.16
CA VAL A 33 -8.14 -1.57 -9.93
C VAL A 33 -6.86 -0.96 -10.49
N VAL A 34 -5.84 -0.75 -9.64
CA VAL A 34 -4.55 -0.19 -10.07
C VAL A 34 -3.88 -1.07 -11.12
N ALA A 35 -3.83 -2.38 -10.90
CA ALA A 35 -3.23 -3.33 -11.86
C ALA A 35 -3.95 -3.29 -13.20
N SER A 36 -5.29 -3.19 -13.19
CA SER A 36 -6.09 -3.05 -14.40
C SER A 36 -5.74 -1.76 -15.15
N LEU A 37 -5.73 -0.61 -14.45
CA LEU A 37 -5.39 0.69 -15.05
C LEU A 37 -3.97 0.71 -15.66
N VAL A 38 -3.01 0.06 -15.01
CA VAL A 38 -1.61 -0.03 -15.47
C VAL A 38 -1.49 -1.01 -16.65
N ALA A 39 -2.23 -2.12 -16.63
CA ALA A 39 -2.16 -3.14 -17.68
C ALA A 39 -2.92 -2.75 -18.97
N THR A 40 -4.02 -2.01 -18.86
CA THR A 40 -4.85 -1.59 -20.00
C THR A 40 -4.08 -0.96 -21.16
N PRO A 41 -3.18 0.04 -20.98
CA PRO A 41 -2.49 0.63 -22.11
C PRO A 41 -1.59 -0.38 -22.85
N PHE A 42 -0.98 -1.33 -22.14
CA PHE A 42 -0.24 -2.43 -22.78
C PHE A 42 -1.18 -3.38 -23.51
N ALA A 43 -2.32 -3.73 -22.90
CA ALA A 43 -3.32 -4.60 -23.53
C ALA A 43 -3.87 -4.00 -24.83
N VAL A 44 -4.16 -2.68 -24.85
CA VAL A 44 -4.60 -1.97 -26.07
C VAL A 44 -3.49 -1.95 -27.11
N MET A 45 -2.26 -1.62 -26.71
CA MET A 45 -1.10 -1.58 -27.61
C MET A 45 -0.83 -2.93 -28.27
N PHE A 46 -0.79 -4.02 -27.49
CA PHE A 46 -0.58 -5.37 -28.03
C PHE A 46 -1.81 -5.91 -28.78
N GLY A 47 -3.02 -5.60 -28.32
CA GLY A 47 -4.27 -5.96 -28.99
C GLY A 47 -4.40 -5.35 -30.38
N ALA A 48 -3.86 -4.15 -30.59
CA ALA A 48 -3.80 -3.52 -31.92
C ALA A 48 -2.87 -4.27 -32.88
N ALA A 49 -1.81 -4.92 -32.38
CA ALA A 49 -0.90 -5.72 -33.20
C ALA A 49 -1.52 -7.07 -33.61
N THR A 50 -2.43 -7.61 -32.80
CA THR A 50 -3.02 -8.95 -32.96
C THR A 50 -4.46 -8.93 -33.47
N GLY A 51 -5.11 -7.77 -33.54
CA GLY A 51 -6.54 -7.65 -33.84
C GLY A 51 -6.98 -8.24 -35.19
N GLY A 52 -6.06 -8.39 -36.14
CA GLY A 52 -6.31 -9.02 -37.45
C GLY A 52 -6.22 -10.56 -37.45
N TYR A 53 -5.77 -11.20 -36.37
CA TYR A 53 -5.61 -12.65 -36.30
C TYR A 53 -6.90 -13.33 -35.79
N PRO A 54 -7.29 -14.50 -36.33
CA PRO A 54 -8.48 -15.24 -35.87
C PRO A 54 -8.48 -15.59 -34.38
N ARG A 55 -7.29 -15.89 -33.83
CA ARG A 55 -7.09 -16.23 -32.41
C ARG A 55 -6.76 -15.00 -31.53
N ARG A 56 -6.80 -13.77 -32.07
CA ARG A 56 -6.50 -12.51 -31.37
C ARG A 56 -5.21 -12.61 -30.56
N ASP A 57 -5.22 -12.23 -29.27
CA ASP A 57 -4.05 -12.21 -28.39
C ASP A 57 -3.46 -13.59 -28.09
N ALA A 58 -4.22 -14.68 -28.30
CA ALA A 58 -3.71 -16.02 -28.05
C ALA A 58 -2.50 -16.36 -28.92
N VAL A 59 -2.39 -15.76 -30.11
CA VAL A 59 -1.24 -15.97 -31.02
C VAL A 59 0.07 -15.42 -30.47
N LEU A 60 0.03 -14.48 -29.50
CA LEU A 60 1.23 -13.98 -28.83
C LEU A 60 1.88 -15.05 -27.95
N PHE A 61 1.10 -16.05 -27.53
CA PHE A 61 1.54 -17.08 -26.60
C PHE A 61 1.78 -18.44 -27.29
N ASP A 62 1.80 -18.46 -28.62
CA ASP A 62 2.17 -19.65 -29.38
C ASP A 62 3.65 -20.01 -29.15
N GLU A 63 3.96 -21.30 -29.29
CA GLU A 63 5.31 -21.83 -29.07
C GLU A 63 6.34 -21.09 -29.95
N GLY A 64 7.48 -20.75 -29.33
CA GLY A 64 8.54 -19.97 -29.98
C GLY A 64 8.38 -18.44 -29.86
N GLY A 65 7.21 -17.93 -29.46
CA GLY A 65 7.01 -16.51 -29.11
C GLY A 65 7.31 -15.52 -30.24
N LEU A 66 7.37 -15.98 -31.49
CA LEU A 66 7.80 -15.16 -32.63
C LEU A 66 6.87 -13.97 -32.85
N LEU A 67 5.55 -14.18 -32.73
CA LEU A 67 4.57 -13.10 -32.83
C LEU A 67 4.62 -12.13 -31.65
N PHE A 68 5.01 -12.58 -30.46
CA PHE A 68 5.24 -11.68 -29.33
C PHE A 68 6.45 -10.77 -29.55
N ILE A 69 7.56 -11.33 -30.04
CA ILE A 69 8.74 -10.53 -30.41
C ILE A 69 8.41 -9.56 -31.54
N GLU A 70 7.65 -10.00 -32.55
CA GLU A 70 7.21 -9.12 -33.64
C GLU A 70 6.27 -8.02 -33.17
N ALA A 71 5.34 -8.32 -32.25
CA ALA A 71 4.47 -7.33 -31.64
C ALA A 71 5.25 -6.30 -30.81
N ILE A 72 6.29 -6.73 -30.07
CA ILE A 72 7.21 -5.82 -29.37
C ILE A 72 7.96 -4.95 -30.37
N ARG A 73 8.54 -5.55 -31.42
CA ARG A 73 9.29 -4.84 -32.46
C ARG A 73 8.44 -3.76 -33.13
N ARG A 74 7.21 -4.10 -33.50
CA ARG A 74 6.22 -3.18 -34.10
C ARG A 74 5.79 -2.08 -33.13
N SER A 75 5.68 -2.40 -31.84
CA SER A 75 5.27 -1.46 -30.79
C SER A 75 6.42 -0.64 -30.22
N ASN A 76 7.66 -0.83 -30.68
CA ASN A 76 8.84 -0.23 -30.07
C ASN A 76 8.78 1.31 -30.04
N ALA A 77 8.18 1.95 -31.04
CA ALA A 77 7.99 3.40 -31.07
C ALA A 77 6.97 3.89 -30.03
N ALA A 78 5.95 3.09 -29.70
CA ALA A 78 4.94 3.41 -28.70
C ALA A 78 5.36 3.00 -27.28
N MET A 79 6.36 2.12 -27.14
CA MET A 79 6.78 1.56 -25.86
C MET A 79 7.28 2.62 -24.86
N PRO A 80 8.14 3.60 -25.23
CA PRO A 80 8.60 4.62 -24.29
C PRO A 80 7.46 5.46 -23.68
N PRO A 81 6.54 6.09 -24.44
CA PRO A 81 5.47 6.88 -23.85
C PRO A 81 4.48 6.02 -23.04
N VAL A 82 4.15 4.80 -23.49
CA VAL A 82 3.30 3.87 -22.73
C VAL A 82 3.95 3.49 -21.41
N THR A 83 5.24 3.15 -21.42
CA THR A 83 6.00 2.80 -20.22
C THR A 83 6.11 3.99 -19.27
N MET A 84 6.41 5.18 -19.78
CA MET A 84 6.49 6.40 -18.97
C MET A 84 5.14 6.73 -18.32
N GLY A 85 4.04 6.64 -19.06
CA GLY A 85 2.69 6.83 -18.54
C GLY A 85 2.32 5.79 -17.48
N ALA A 86 2.62 4.50 -17.71
CA ALA A 86 2.40 3.43 -16.75
C ALA A 86 3.23 3.60 -15.48
N LEU A 87 4.49 4.04 -15.60
CA LEU A 87 5.36 4.34 -14.46
C LEU A 87 4.84 5.54 -13.65
N ALA A 88 4.43 6.62 -14.32
CA ALA A 88 3.82 7.77 -13.66
C ALA A 88 2.55 7.37 -12.89
N LEU A 89 1.68 6.57 -13.52
CA LEU A 89 0.49 6.02 -12.88
C LEU A 89 0.84 5.13 -11.69
N LEU A 90 1.86 4.28 -11.80
CA LEU A 90 2.35 3.46 -10.68
C LEU A 90 2.87 4.29 -9.52
N VAL A 91 3.52 5.43 -9.77
CA VAL A 91 3.96 6.35 -8.70
C VAL A 91 2.75 6.94 -7.97
N VAL A 92 1.77 7.46 -8.72
CA VAL A 92 0.53 8.02 -8.15
C VAL A 92 -0.24 6.94 -7.38
N ALA A 93 -0.40 5.76 -7.95
CA ALA A 93 -1.06 4.63 -7.30
C ALA A 93 -0.27 4.10 -6.10
N SER A 94 1.06 4.16 -6.11
CA SER A 94 1.86 3.80 -4.93
C SER A 94 1.63 4.78 -3.79
N PHE A 95 1.52 6.07 -4.10
CA PHE A 95 1.16 7.09 -3.11
C PHE A 95 -0.27 6.89 -2.59
N ALA A 96 -1.26 6.71 -3.47
CA ALA A 96 -2.64 6.45 -3.07
C ALA A 96 -2.80 5.15 -2.25
N SER A 97 -1.90 4.17 -2.44
CA SER A 97 -1.89 2.90 -1.67
C SER A 97 -1.57 3.07 -0.18
N ILE A 98 -1.06 4.25 0.22
CA ILE A 98 -0.83 4.60 1.63
C ILE A 98 -2.12 4.45 2.45
N VAL A 99 -3.24 4.90 1.90
CA VAL A 99 -4.55 4.92 2.56
C VAL A 99 -5.04 3.51 2.92
N PRO A 100 -5.21 2.56 1.96
CA PRO A 100 -5.65 1.21 2.30
C PRO A 100 -4.60 0.44 3.13
N LEU A 101 -3.31 0.75 3.00
CA LEU A 101 -2.28 0.13 3.83
C LEU A 101 -2.36 0.59 5.30
N ALA A 102 -2.53 1.88 5.55
CA ALA A 102 -2.71 2.43 6.90
C ALA A 102 -3.97 1.87 7.55
N ALA A 103 -5.07 1.81 6.80
CA ALA A 103 -6.31 1.21 7.25
C ALA A 103 -6.16 -0.28 7.59
N LEU A 104 -5.42 -1.05 6.78
CA LEU A 104 -5.11 -2.45 7.07
C LEU A 104 -4.32 -2.59 8.38
N ILE A 105 -3.28 -1.79 8.59
CA ILE A 105 -2.46 -1.84 9.82
C ILE A 105 -3.31 -1.46 11.05
N GLY A 106 -4.15 -0.43 10.95
CA GLY A 106 -5.06 -0.03 12.01
C GLY A 106 -6.09 -1.12 12.33
N ALA A 107 -6.71 -1.71 11.30
CA ALA A 107 -7.66 -2.81 11.44
C ALA A 107 -7.04 -4.07 12.11
N LEU A 108 -5.77 -4.38 11.81
CA LEU A 108 -5.03 -5.46 12.45
C LEU A 108 -4.68 -5.15 13.92
N SER A 109 -4.58 -3.87 14.28
CA SER A 109 -4.21 -3.42 15.63
C SER A 109 -5.40 -3.22 16.57
N ALA A 110 -6.60 -3.03 16.01
CA ALA A 110 -7.83 -2.76 16.75
C ALA A 110 -8.44 -4.02 17.37
N LYS A 111 -9.03 -3.87 18.56
CA LYS A 111 -9.79 -4.91 19.27
C LYS A 111 -11.27 -4.83 18.88
N GLY A 112 -11.98 -5.96 18.86
CA GLY A 112 -13.44 -6.00 18.65
C GLY A 112 -13.91 -5.84 17.19
N ARG A 113 -15.19 -5.54 17.00
CA ARG A 113 -15.79 -5.32 15.67
C ARG A 113 -15.37 -3.95 15.13
N LEU A 114 -15.07 -3.88 13.84
CA LEU A 114 -14.65 -2.64 13.17
C LEU A 114 -15.84 -2.03 12.43
N THR A 115 -16.04 -0.73 12.61
CA THR A 115 -16.99 0.05 11.79
C THR A 115 -16.28 0.67 10.60
N ALA A 116 -17.03 1.10 9.58
CA ALA A 116 -16.49 1.84 8.44
C ALA A 116 -15.83 3.17 8.88
N ARG A 117 -16.38 3.80 9.94
CA ARG A 117 -15.83 5.03 10.53
C ARG A 117 -14.43 4.80 11.09
N ASP A 118 -14.23 3.70 11.81
CA ASP A 118 -12.91 3.34 12.36
C ASP A 118 -11.90 3.13 11.23
N PHE A 119 -12.32 2.46 10.15
CA PHE A 119 -11.48 2.22 8.99
C PHE A 119 -11.01 3.53 8.34
N GLY A 120 -11.92 4.49 8.15
CA GLY A 120 -11.59 5.83 7.64
C GLY A 120 -10.63 6.60 8.56
N ALA A 121 -10.86 6.53 9.88
CA ALA A 121 -9.99 7.17 10.87
C ALA A 121 -8.56 6.59 10.84
N PHE A 122 -8.42 5.27 10.76
CA PHE A 122 -7.11 4.61 10.62
C PHE A 122 -6.41 4.96 9.31
N ALA A 123 -7.16 5.13 8.23
CA ALA A 123 -6.61 5.41 6.92
C ALA A 123 -5.99 6.81 6.82
N LEU A 124 -6.64 7.82 7.41
CA LEU A 124 -6.29 9.23 7.24
C LEU A 124 -5.29 9.76 8.27
N ARG A 125 -5.33 9.26 9.51
CA ARG A 125 -4.52 9.78 10.61
C ARG A 125 -3.00 9.78 10.33
N PRO A 126 -2.39 8.72 9.77
CA PRO A 126 -0.95 8.65 9.59
C PRO A 126 -0.48 9.07 8.18
N VAL A 127 -1.35 9.66 7.34
CA VAL A 127 -1.05 9.91 5.91
C VAL A 127 0.21 10.75 5.73
N GLY A 128 0.36 11.84 6.49
CA GLY A 128 1.55 12.69 6.41
C GLY A 128 2.84 11.93 6.76
N THR A 129 2.84 11.15 7.84
CA THR A 129 3.99 10.32 8.23
C THR A 129 4.27 9.23 7.20
N PHE A 130 3.24 8.60 6.63
CA PHE A 130 3.40 7.58 5.60
C PHE A 130 3.94 8.15 4.29
N ALA A 131 3.52 9.35 3.89
CA ALA A 131 4.03 10.04 2.71
C ALA A 131 5.54 10.33 2.85
N LEU A 132 5.96 10.85 4.02
CA LEU A 132 7.37 11.08 4.32
C LEU A 132 8.18 9.78 4.37
N LEU A 133 7.66 8.73 5.01
CA LEU A 133 8.29 7.41 5.02
C LEU A 133 8.43 6.85 3.60
N PHE A 134 7.36 6.91 2.80
CA PHE A 134 7.36 6.44 1.42
C PHE A 134 8.42 7.16 0.58
N GLY A 135 8.42 8.50 0.59
CA GLY A 135 9.41 9.29 -0.16
C GLY A 135 10.84 9.01 0.27
N ALA A 136 11.11 9.02 1.58
CA ALA A 136 12.47 8.78 2.10
C ALA A 136 12.98 7.37 1.75
N PHE A 137 12.16 6.33 1.96
CA PHE A 137 12.55 4.96 1.64
C PHE A 137 12.68 4.73 0.13
N ALA A 138 11.82 5.34 -0.70
CA ALA A 138 11.93 5.26 -2.15
C ALA A 138 13.25 5.87 -2.66
N VAL A 139 13.64 7.05 -2.14
CA VAL A 139 14.92 7.69 -2.48
C VAL A 139 16.10 6.81 -2.07
N VAL A 140 16.10 6.28 -0.85
CA VAL A 140 17.17 5.40 -0.36
C VAL A 140 17.27 4.13 -1.21
N GLN A 141 16.14 3.50 -1.54
CA GLN A 141 16.11 2.30 -2.39
C GLN A 141 16.60 2.59 -3.81
N ALA A 142 16.20 3.74 -4.39
CA ALA A 142 16.64 4.15 -5.72
C ALA A 142 18.15 4.41 -5.77
N ILE A 143 18.69 5.17 -4.80
CA ILE A 143 20.12 5.46 -4.72
C ILE A 143 20.93 4.17 -4.55
N LEU A 144 20.56 3.32 -3.58
CA LEU A 144 21.29 2.08 -3.32
C LEU A 144 21.18 1.10 -4.49
N GLY A 145 20.00 0.97 -5.09
CA GLY A 145 19.80 0.15 -6.29
C GLY A 145 20.66 0.64 -7.45
N ALA A 146 20.69 1.96 -7.71
CA ALA A 146 21.53 2.56 -8.74
C ALA A 146 23.03 2.31 -8.50
N ILE A 147 23.50 2.46 -7.26
CA ILE A 147 24.89 2.19 -6.89
C ILE A 147 25.25 0.72 -7.15
N VAL A 148 24.43 -0.23 -6.66
CA VAL A 148 24.68 -1.67 -6.84
C VAL A 148 24.70 -2.04 -8.32
N MET A 149 23.75 -1.51 -9.11
CA MET A 149 23.70 -1.76 -10.55
C MET A 149 24.87 -1.12 -11.31
N ALA A 150 25.29 0.09 -10.93
CA ALA A 150 26.45 0.75 -11.53
C ALA A 150 27.74 -0.04 -11.27
N ILE A 151 27.93 -0.56 -10.06
CA ILE A 151 29.06 -1.43 -9.71
C ILE A 151 29.03 -2.71 -10.55
N GLY A 152 27.88 -3.39 -10.63
CA GLY A 152 27.72 -4.58 -11.46
C GLY A 152 28.01 -4.31 -12.93
N GLY A 153 27.53 -3.17 -13.45
CA GLY A 153 27.81 -2.71 -14.80
C GLY A 153 29.30 -2.49 -15.03
N ALA A 154 30.00 -1.81 -14.13
CA ALA A 154 31.45 -1.57 -14.22
C ALA A 154 32.25 -2.88 -14.18
N ILE A 155 31.90 -3.83 -13.31
CA ILE A 155 32.57 -5.13 -13.20
C ILE A 155 32.33 -5.97 -14.46
N SER A 156 31.10 -5.97 -15.00
CA SER A 156 30.75 -6.74 -16.20
C SER A 156 31.50 -6.30 -17.47
N ARG A 157 32.09 -5.09 -17.48
CA ARG A 157 32.88 -4.55 -18.61
C ARG A 157 34.36 -4.94 -18.54
N ARG A 158 34.80 -5.68 -17.52
CA ARG A 158 36.21 -6.08 -17.41
C ARG A 158 36.57 -7.09 -18.52
N PRO A 159 37.76 -7.00 -19.14
CA PRO A 159 38.18 -7.90 -20.21
C PRO A 159 38.25 -9.39 -19.83
N SER A 160 38.26 -9.69 -18.54
CA SER A 160 38.29 -11.07 -18.00
C SER A 160 36.99 -11.84 -18.18
N PHE A 161 35.88 -11.18 -18.53
CA PHE A 161 34.59 -11.83 -18.72
C PHE A 161 34.25 -11.95 -20.20
N ASP A 162 33.85 -13.16 -20.60
CA ASP A 162 33.13 -13.40 -21.84
C ASP A 162 31.72 -12.81 -21.78
N ALA A 163 31.01 -12.76 -22.92
CA ALA A 163 29.65 -12.20 -22.95
C ALA A 163 28.68 -12.92 -21.98
N PRO A 164 28.64 -14.27 -21.90
CA PRO A 164 27.83 -14.96 -20.90
C PRO A 164 28.23 -14.65 -19.45
N GLY A 165 29.53 -14.53 -19.16
CA GLY A 165 30.04 -14.15 -17.85
C GLY A 165 29.60 -12.74 -17.44
N ALA A 166 29.68 -11.78 -18.36
CA ALA A 166 29.22 -10.41 -18.12
C ALA A 166 27.73 -10.36 -17.75
N ASP A 167 26.89 -11.15 -18.41
CA ASP A 167 25.45 -11.19 -18.12
C ASP A 167 25.13 -11.88 -16.79
N ARG A 168 25.86 -12.94 -16.42
CA ARG A 168 25.75 -13.56 -15.08
C ARG A 168 26.13 -12.57 -13.98
N VAL A 169 27.18 -11.77 -14.19
CA VAL A 169 27.59 -10.70 -13.25
C VAL A 169 26.46 -9.69 -13.09
N LYS A 170 25.91 -9.15 -14.20
CA LYS A 170 24.78 -8.20 -14.13
C LYS A 170 23.59 -8.79 -13.39
N LEU A 171 23.23 -10.04 -13.68
CA LEU A 171 22.13 -10.73 -13.01
C LEU A 171 22.38 -10.88 -11.50
N ALA A 172 23.59 -11.27 -11.10
CA ALA A 172 23.95 -11.40 -9.68
C ALA A 172 23.82 -10.05 -8.94
N PHE A 173 24.28 -8.95 -9.55
CA PHE A 173 24.12 -7.61 -8.96
C PHE A 173 22.65 -7.14 -8.95
N ALA A 174 21.86 -7.49 -9.96
CA ALA A 174 20.42 -7.22 -9.96
C ALA A 174 19.70 -7.97 -8.82
N ILE A 175 20.03 -9.25 -8.60
CA ILE A 175 19.51 -10.04 -7.47
C ILE A 175 19.93 -9.39 -6.14
N ALA A 176 21.20 -8.99 -6.01
CA ALA A 176 21.70 -8.32 -4.81
C ALA A 176 20.96 -7.00 -4.53
N ALA A 177 20.68 -6.20 -5.57
CA ALA A 177 19.89 -4.97 -5.45
C ALA A 177 18.46 -5.26 -4.96
N VAL A 178 17.81 -6.29 -5.51
CA VAL A 178 16.48 -6.72 -5.07
C VAL A 178 16.50 -7.16 -3.61
N VAL A 179 17.47 -7.99 -3.19
CA VAL A 179 17.61 -8.42 -1.79
C VAL A 179 17.79 -7.21 -0.86
N LEU A 180 18.61 -6.24 -1.25
CA LEU A 180 18.83 -5.02 -0.46
C LEU A 180 17.54 -4.20 -0.31
N VAL A 181 16.79 -4.01 -1.40
CA VAL A 181 15.49 -3.32 -1.40
C VAL A 181 14.51 -4.02 -0.46
N LEU A 182 14.48 -5.35 -0.46
CA LEU A 182 13.61 -6.15 0.41
C LEU A 182 13.98 -6.00 1.89
N VAL A 183 15.27 -6.03 2.23
CA VAL A 183 15.76 -5.81 3.61
C VAL A 183 15.35 -4.43 4.12
N ILE A 184 15.53 -3.39 3.31
CA ILE A 184 15.10 -2.03 3.61
C ILE A 184 13.57 -1.97 3.80
N GLY A 185 12.82 -2.74 3.00
CA GLY A 185 11.36 -2.88 3.12
C GLY A 185 10.90 -3.39 4.48
N VAL A 186 11.66 -4.30 5.12
CA VAL A 186 11.34 -4.80 6.48
C VAL A 186 11.36 -3.66 7.49
N VAL A 187 12.38 -2.81 7.45
CA VAL A 187 12.50 -1.65 8.35
C VAL A 187 11.40 -0.63 8.07
N HIS A 188 11.09 -0.40 6.80
CA HIS A 188 10.01 0.49 6.37
C HIS A 188 8.65 0.04 6.94
N ASP A 189 8.37 -1.26 6.90
CA ASP A 189 7.12 -1.82 7.42
C ASP A 189 7.00 -1.66 8.92
N LEU A 190 8.09 -1.92 9.66
CA LEU A 190 8.12 -1.70 11.09
C LEU A 190 7.90 -0.22 11.42
N ALA A 191 8.46 0.70 10.64
CA ALA A 191 8.25 2.14 10.82
C ALA A 191 6.80 2.57 10.51
N ARG A 192 6.17 1.96 9.51
CA ARG A 192 4.73 2.17 9.24
C ARG A 192 3.87 1.63 10.37
N VAL A 193 4.20 0.44 10.87
CA VAL A 193 3.49 -0.16 12.00
C VAL A 193 3.61 0.72 13.25
N THR A 194 4.80 1.21 13.61
CA THR A 194 4.98 2.12 14.76
C THR A 194 4.24 3.44 14.56
N ALA A 195 4.24 3.99 13.34
CA ALA A 195 3.51 5.22 13.03
C ALA A 195 1.99 5.08 13.22
N VAL A 196 1.38 3.94 12.85
CA VAL A 196 -0.07 3.72 13.07
C VAL A 196 -0.35 3.34 14.51
N ARG A 197 0.45 2.43 15.08
CA ARG A 197 0.19 1.78 16.35
C ARG A 197 0.44 2.69 17.56
N ASP A 198 1.50 3.49 17.49
CA ASP A 198 1.94 4.39 18.55
C ASP A 198 1.73 5.87 18.18
N GLU A 199 1.13 6.14 17.01
CA GLU A 199 0.84 7.49 16.50
C GLU A 199 2.08 8.39 16.41
N LEU A 200 3.24 7.77 16.20
CA LEU A 200 4.51 8.46 16.19
C LEU A 200 4.74 9.18 14.85
N GLY A 201 5.36 10.36 14.94
CA GLY A 201 5.88 11.06 13.76
C GLY A 201 7.06 10.33 13.10
N PHE A 202 7.40 10.74 11.87
CA PHE A 202 8.42 10.12 11.02
C PHE A 202 9.70 9.69 11.74
N ARG A 203 10.37 10.62 12.46
CA ARG A 203 11.66 10.34 13.13
C ARG A 203 11.52 9.34 14.28
N ALA A 204 10.49 9.48 15.10
CA ALA A 204 10.25 8.59 16.23
C ALA A 204 9.90 7.17 15.75
N SER A 205 9.05 7.05 14.73
CA SER A 205 8.68 5.79 14.10
C SER A 205 9.88 5.03 13.54
N LEU A 206 10.80 5.73 12.85
CA LEU A 206 12.01 5.12 12.30
C LEU A 206 12.97 4.67 13.40
N ARG A 207 13.21 5.51 14.42
CA ARG A 207 14.05 5.16 15.58
C ARG A 207 13.51 3.91 16.28
N ARG A 208 12.20 3.84 16.46
CA ARG A 208 11.50 2.72 17.10
C ARG A 208 11.57 1.43 16.28
N ALA A 209 11.39 1.53 14.96
CA ALA A 209 11.56 0.42 14.03
C ALA A 209 12.98 -0.13 14.10
N TRP A 210 13.99 0.74 14.10
CA TRP A 210 15.39 0.36 14.20
C TRP A 210 15.73 -0.33 15.53
N GLN A 211 15.22 0.19 16.65
CA GLN A 211 15.36 -0.47 17.96
C GLN A 211 14.74 -1.87 17.96
N THR A 212 13.58 -2.03 17.31
CA THR A 212 12.90 -3.33 17.17
C THR A 212 13.76 -4.32 16.39
N VAL A 213 14.36 -3.89 15.27
CA VAL A 213 15.31 -4.71 14.50
C VAL A 213 16.52 -5.07 15.34
N LYS A 214 17.17 -4.10 16.00
CA LYS A 214 18.35 -4.36 16.84
C LYS A 214 18.08 -5.41 17.93
N LYS A 215 16.96 -5.30 18.64
CA LYS A 215 16.59 -6.19 19.74
C LYS A 215 16.21 -7.60 19.26
N SER A 216 15.71 -7.77 18.03
CA SER A 216 15.09 -9.02 17.59
C SER A 216 15.30 -9.36 16.12
N HIS A 217 16.46 -9.00 15.54
CA HIS A 217 16.74 -9.12 14.11
C HIS A 217 16.46 -10.52 13.56
N VAL A 218 16.95 -11.59 14.19
CA VAL A 218 16.72 -12.97 13.72
C VAL A 218 15.23 -13.30 13.66
N LYS A 219 14.45 -12.94 14.69
CA LYS A 219 13.01 -13.22 14.75
C LYS A 219 12.25 -12.40 13.71
N VAL A 220 12.59 -11.13 13.56
CA VAL A 220 11.98 -10.21 12.59
C VAL A 220 12.24 -10.69 11.16
N PHE A 221 13.50 -10.91 10.78
CA PHE A 221 13.87 -11.33 9.43
C PHE A 221 13.43 -12.77 9.14
N GLY A 222 13.50 -13.69 10.11
CA GLY A 222 13.01 -15.05 9.92
C GLY A 222 11.50 -15.10 9.70
N ALA A 223 10.72 -14.36 10.48
CA ALA A 223 9.27 -14.27 10.32
C ALA A 223 8.86 -13.60 8.99
N TRP A 224 9.62 -12.59 8.55
CA TRP A 224 9.43 -11.96 7.24
C TRP A 224 9.78 -12.91 6.10
N ALA A 225 10.97 -13.51 6.14
CA ALA A 225 11.50 -14.37 5.09
C ALA A 225 10.60 -15.59 4.85
N ALA A 226 10.13 -16.26 5.91
CA ALA A 226 9.21 -17.38 5.77
C ALA A 226 7.93 -17.00 5.00
N ARG A 227 7.33 -15.83 5.30
CA ARG A 227 6.11 -15.35 4.63
C ARG A 227 6.40 -14.85 3.22
N ALA A 228 7.52 -14.18 3.01
CA ALA A 228 7.94 -13.70 1.70
C ALA A 228 8.22 -14.88 0.75
N THR A 229 8.95 -15.90 1.21
CA THR A 229 9.21 -17.13 0.46
C THR A 229 7.91 -17.86 0.13
N LEU A 230 7.01 -18.05 1.11
CA LEU A 230 5.72 -18.69 0.85
C LEU A 230 4.87 -17.88 -0.15
N GLY A 231 4.88 -16.55 -0.04
CA GLY A 231 4.20 -15.67 -1.00
C GLY A 231 4.80 -15.79 -2.41
N ALA A 232 6.12 -15.84 -2.53
CA ALA A 232 6.80 -16.06 -3.80
C ALA A 232 6.45 -17.43 -4.40
N VAL A 233 6.42 -18.49 -3.58
CA VAL A 233 5.98 -19.83 -4.00
C VAL A 233 4.54 -19.81 -4.49
N MET A 234 3.61 -19.13 -3.80
CA MET A 234 2.22 -19.02 -4.24
C MET A 234 2.09 -18.29 -5.58
N LEU A 235 2.80 -17.17 -5.76
CA LEU A 235 2.79 -16.41 -7.01
C LEU A 235 3.41 -17.23 -8.15
N PHE A 236 4.52 -17.92 -7.89
CA PHE A 236 5.17 -18.80 -8.86
C PHE A 236 4.26 -19.98 -9.25
N ALA A 237 3.56 -20.59 -8.29
CA ALA A 237 2.59 -21.64 -8.54
C ALA A 237 1.41 -21.11 -9.36
N GLY A 238 0.87 -19.92 -9.02
CA GLY A 238 -0.19 -19.27 -9.79
C GLY A 238 0.22 -19.03 -11.25
N LEU A 239 1.44 -18.53 -11.47
CA LEU A 239 2.01 -18.34 -12.80
C LEU A 239 2.18 -19.69 -13.54
N SER A 240 2.75 -20.69 -12.87
CA SER A 240 3.06 -22.00 -13.47
C SER A 240 1.83 -22.84 -13.78
N ILE A 241 0.79 -22.73 -12.96
CA ILE A 241 -0.49 -23.40 -13.20
C ILE A 241 -1.26 -22.63 -14.27
N GLY A 242 -1.34 -21.30 -14.15
CA GLY A 242 -2.02 -20.44 -15.10
C GLY A 242 -1.51 -20.60 -16.54
N SER A 243 -0.20 -20.73 -16.73
CA SER A 243 0.41 -20.96 -18.05
C SER A 243 0.03 -22.32 -18.68
N ARG A 244 -0.44 -23.29 -17.88
CA ARG A 244 -0.85 -24.62 -18.35
C ARG A 244 -2.34 -24.73 -18.70
N VAL A 245 -3.18 -23.80 -18.25
CA VAL A 245 -4.63 -23.83 -18.50
C VAL A 245 -4.96 -23.61 -20.00
N GLY A 246 -4.06 -22.95 -20.74
CA GLY A 246 -4.22 -22.59 -22.15
C GLY A 246 -5.13 -21.37 -22.35
N VAL A 247 -5.20 -20.88 -23.58
CA VAL A 247 -5.93 -19.63 -23.93
C VAL A 247 -6.94 -19.82 -25.07
N ASP A 248 -7.22 -21.06 -25.48
CA ASP A 248 -8.03 -21.34 -26.68
C ASP A 248 -9.52 -21.03 -26.51
N THR A 249 -10.02 -21.02 -25.26
CA THR A 249 -11.43 -20.76 -24.96
C THR A 249 -11.56 -19.72 -23.86
N GLY A 250 -12.64 -18.94 -23.89
CA GLY A 250 -12.92 -17.95 -22.85
C GLY A 250 -12.98 -18.56 -21.44
N ALA A 251 -13.46 -19.81 -21.31
CA ALA A 251 -13.49 -20.53 -20.04
C ALA A 251 -12.07 -20.84 -19.50
N LYS A 252 -11.15 -21.27 -20.37
CA LYS A 252 -9.74 -21.49 -19.99
C LYS A 252 -9.08 -20.18 -19.56
N VAL A 253 -9.31 -19.09 -20.30
CA VAL A 253 -8.81 -17.76 -19.94
C VAL A 253 -9.34 -17.32 -18.57
N ALA A 254 -10.64 -17.48 -18.32
CA ALA A 254 -11.26 -17.17 -17.03
C ALA A 254 -10.67 -18.02 -15.90
N ALA A 255 -10.47 -19.31 -16.11
CA ALA A 255 -9.85 -20.19 -15.13
C ALA A 255 -8.39 -19.79 -14.83
N GLY A 256 -7.59 -19.49 -15.84
CA GLY A 256 -6.21 -18.99 -15.67
C GLY A 256 -6.18 -17.66 -14.90
N PHE A 257 -7.10 -16.75 -15.19
CA PHE A 257 -7.27 -15.50 -14.44
C PHE A 257 -7.60 -15.78 -12.97
N LEU A 258 -8.56 -16.66 -12.68
CA LEU A 258 -8.95 -17.01 -11.30
C LEU A 258 -7.78 -17.63 -10.51
N VAL A 259 -6.99 -18.51 -11.14
CA VAL A 259 -5.78 -19.08 -10.53
C VAL A 259 -4.78 -17.98 -10.16
N TYR A 260 -4.55 -17.03 -11.06
CA TYR A 260 -3.68 -15.89 -10.80
C TYR A 260 -4.23 -15.02 -9.65
N GLN A 261 -5.52 -14.68 -9.68
CA GLN A 261 -6.14 -13.89 -8.61
C GLN A 261 -6.06 -14.58 -7.24
N ALA A 262 -6.30 -15.89 -7.19
CA ALA A 262 -6.15 -16.68 -5.96
C ALA A 262 -4.72 -16.62 -5.40
N SER A 263 -3.70 -16.70 -6.27
CA SER A 263 -2.30 -16.56 -5.87
C SER A 263 -1.98 -15.17 -5.28
N VAL A 264 -2.53 -14.11 -5.89
CA VAL A 264 -2.34 -12.71 -5.45
C VAL A 264 -3.02 -12.47 -4.11
N ILE A 265 -4.24 -12.96 -3.94
CA ILE A 265 -4.98 -12.90 -2.67
C ILE A 265 -4.19 -13.63 -1.58
N GLY A 266 -3.70 -14.84 -1.86
CA GLY A 266 -2.87 -15.60 -0.92
C GLY A 266 -1.60 -14.86 -0.50
N ALA A 267 -0.87 -14.29 -1.46
CA ALA A 267 0.31 -13.47 -1.17
C ALA A 267 -0.04 -12.21 -0.35
N LEU A 268 -1.20 -11.60 -0.58
CA LEU A 268 -1.68 -10.46 0.20
C LEU A 268 -2.06 -10.85 1.64
N PHE A 269 -2.66 -12.03 1.85
CA PHE A 269 -2.90 -12.57 3.19
C PHE A 269 -1.60 -12.83 3.95
N LEU A 270 -0.57 -13.38 3.28
CA LEU A 270 0.76 -13.57 3.86
C LEU A 270 1.41 -12.23 4.21
N ARG A 271 1.20 -11.22 3.37
CA ARG A 271 1.62 -9.85 3.66
C ARG A 271 0.93 -9.26 4.89
N ALA A 272 -0.39 -9.41 5.01
CA ALA A 272 -1.13 -8.98 6.19
C ALA A 272 -0.70 -9.77 7.45
N SER A 273 -0.42 -11.06 7.31
CA SER A 273 0.13 -11.92 8.37
C SER A 273 1.50 -11.44 8.84
N TRP A 274 2.34 -10.95 7.92
CA TRP A 274 3.61 -10.31 8.28
C TRP A 274 3.38 -9.03 9.09
N LEU A 275 2.48 -8.14 8.64
CA LEU A 275 2.18 -6.91 9.36
C LEU A 275 1.63 -7.18 10.77
N ALA A 276 0.79 -8.20 10.93
CA ALA A 276 0.33 -8.67 12.24
C ALA A 276 1.50 -9.15 13.13
N SER A 277 2.49 -9.83 12.54
CA SER A 277 3.73 -10.21 13.26
C SER A 277 4.59 -9.00 13.61
N ALA A 278 4.70 -8.03 12.71
CA ALA A 278 5.42 -6.79 12.92
C ALA A 278 4.85 -6.00 14.11
N ILE A 279 3.51 -5.92 14.25
CA ILE A 279 2.85 -5.33 15.43
C ILE A 279 3.33 -6.02 16.72
N ARG A 280 3.36 -7.36 16.76
CA ARG A 280 3.85 -8.10 17.93
C ARG A 280 5.32 -7.82 18.25
N HIS A 281 6.18 -7.71 17.24
CA HIS A 281 7.59 -7.39 17.45
C HIS A 281 7.79 -5.96 17.97
N VAL A 282 7.04 -5.00 17.45
CA VAL A 282 7.03 -3.61 17.92
C VAL A 282 6.53 -3.54 19.37
N ASP A 283 5.46 -4.25 19.70
CA ASP A 283 4.90 -4.30 21.05
C ASP A 283 5.89 -4.95 22.04
N ALA A 284 6.56 -6.06 21.68
CA ALA A 284 7.58 -6.70 22.51
C ALA A 284 8.88 -5.87 22.68
N ALA A 285 9.13 -4.94 21.76
CA ALA A 285 10.24 -4.02 21.85
C ALA A 285 9.93 -2.80 22.73
N ARG A 286 8.68 -2.59 23.19
CA ARG A 286 8.29 -1.40 23.97
C ARG A 286 9.16 -1.32 25.22
N PRO A 287 9.71 -0.13 25.56
CA PRO A 287 10.27 0.05 26.88
C PRO A 287 9.13 -0.27 27.84
N VAL A 288 9.40 -1.16 28.80
CA VAL A 288 8.54 -1.24 29.96
C VAL A 288 8.74 0.11 30.62
N VAL A 289 7.77 1.00 30.43
CA VAL A 289 7.63 2.13 31.34
C VAL A 289 7.34 1.44 32.64
N ASN A 290 8.39 1.16 33.42
CA ASN A 290 8.26 0.78 34.82
C ASN A 290 7.35 1.87 35.34
N ALA A 291 6.09 1.50 35.61
CA ALA A 291 5.07 2.41 36.07
C ALA A 291 5.79 3.29 37.07
N VAL A 292 5.89 4.59 36.76
CA VAL A 292 6.55 5.58 37.59
C VAL A 292 6.17 5.17 38.99
N THR A 293 7.17 4.72 39.76
CA THR A 293 7.03 4.30 41.15
C THR A 293 6.02 5.26 41.71
N GLU A 294 4.81 4.77 42.04
CA GLU A 294 3.64 5.61 42.33
C GLU A 294 4.17 6.84 43.04
N PRO A 295 4.03 8.06 42.46
CA PRO A 295 4.71 9.24 42.96
C PRO A 295 4.51 9.21 44.46
N GLU A 296 5.60 8.93 45.18
CA GLU A 296 5.62 8.57 46.59
C GLU A 296 4.60 9.47 47.24
N GLU A 297 3.43 8.89 47.58
CA GLU A 297 2.19 9.61 47.85
C GLU A 297 2.57 10.89 48.57
N PRO A 298 2.50 12.08 47.91
CA PRO A 298 3.30 13.24 48.28
C PRO A 298 3.09 13.43 49.76
N ALA A 299 4.11 13.06 50.55
CA ALA A 299 3.97 12.78 51.97
C ALA A 299 3.12 13.89 52.52
N VAL A 300 1.87 13.58 52.91
CA VAL A 300 0.80 14.56 53.14
C VAL A 300 1.45 15.72 53.86
N VAL A 301 1.78 16.77 53.10
CA VAL A 301 2.24 18.00 53.71
C VAL A 301 0.97 18.45 54.34
N GLU A 302 0.85 18.17 55.64
CA GLU A 302 -0.22 18.63 56.49
C GLU A 302 -0.19 20.15 56.37
N PHE A 303 -0.88 20.65 55.35
CA PHE A 303 -1.18 22.05 55.20
C PHE A 303 -2.07 22.35 56.38
N ALA A 304 -1.44 22.80 57.47
CA ALA A 304 -2.10 23.38 58.62
C ALA A 304 -3.18 24.31 58.06
N ALA A 305 -4.43 23.97 58.35
CA ALA A 305 -5.59 24.67 57.83
C ALA A 305 -5.38 26.17 58.03
N PRO A 306 -5.39 27.01 56.97
CA PRO A 306 -5.46 28.44 57.16
C PRO A 306 -6.74 28.71 57.96
N ALA A 307 -6.59 29.42 59.08
CA ALA A 307 -7.68 29.81 59.95
C ALA A 307 -8.83 30.38 59.09
N VAL A 308 -10.00 29.74 59.21
CA VAL A 308 -11.23 30.16 58.56
C VAL A 308 -11.54 31.59 59.02
N ALA A 309 -11.26 32.56 58.15
CA ALA A 309 -11.85 33.88 58.26
C ALA A 309 -13.30 33.77 57.77
N GLU A 310 -14.23 34.24 58.60
CA GLU A 310 -15.67 34.33 58.32
C GLU A 310 -15.95 34.86 56.91
N PRO A 311 -16.87 34.24 56.16
CA PRO A 311 -17.30 34.77 54.87
C PRO A 311 -18.13 36.04 55.08
N ALA A 312 -17.66 37.16 54.52
CA ALA A 312 -18.48 38.34 54.31
C ALA A 312 -19.60 38.02 53.31
N ALA A 313 -20.82 38.39 53.68
CA ALA A 313 -22.05 38.14 52.93
C ALA A 313 -21.95 38.58 51.46
N GLU A 314 -22.10 37.62 50.55
CA GLU A 314 -22.22 37.85 49.11
C GLU A 314 -23.65 38.31 48.80
N VAL A 315 -23.77 39.56 48.36
CA VAL A 315 -25.03 40.19 47.94
C VAL A 315 -25.49 39.55 46.63
N VAL A 316 -26.55 38.77 46.72
CA VAL A 316 -27.31 38.25 45.58
C VAL A 316 -27.83 39.43 44.77
N THR A 317 -27.30 39.61 43.55
CA THR A 317 -27.82 40.59 42.59
C THR A 317 -28.61 39.83 41.52
N GLU A 318 -29.87 40.24 41.38
CA GLU A 318 -30.90 39.73 40.48
C GLU A 318 -30.46 39.67 38.99
N PRO A 319 -30.89 38.68 38.21
CA PRO A 319 -30.62 38.63 36.77
C PRO A 319 -31.55 39.58 36.00
N GLU A 320 -30.94 40.54 35.30
CA GLU A 320 -31.59 41.45 34.35
C GLU A 320 -31.96 40.70 33.05
N PRO A 321 -33.22 40.77 32.57
CA PRO A 321 -33.64 40.14 31.33
C PRO A 321 -33.29 41.04 30.13
N ALA A 322 -32.22 40.71 29.41
CA ALA A 322 -31.88 41.37 28.16
C ALA A 322 -32.70 40.80 26.98
N GLU A 323 -33.81 41.48 26.74
CA GLU A 323 -34.65 41.48 25.56
C GLU A 323 -33.97 42.30 24.44
N HIS A 324 -33.52 41.68 23.35
CA HIS A 324 -33.26 42.32 22.05
C HIS A 324 -33.40 41.25 20.94
N ALA A 325 -34.50 41.28 20.17
CA ALA A 325 -34.66 42.02 18.91
C ALA A 325 -33.71 41.49 17.81
N GLU A 326 -34.21 40.63 16.91
CA GLU A 326 -34.62 41.03 15.55
C GLU A 326 -33.51 41.73 14.75
N GLU A 327 -32.90 41.05 13.78
CA GLU A 327 -32.73 41.59 12.41
C GLU A 327 -32.13 40.57 11.42
N ASN A 328 -32.99 40.08 10.52
CA ASN A 328 -32.91 40.37 9.09
C ASN A 328 -31.58 40.09 8.33
N ARG A 329 -31.64 39.06 7.46
CA ARG A 329 -31.08 38.95 6.08
C ARG A 329 -31.21 37.50 5.64
N SER A 330 -32.15 37.07 4.80
CA SER A 330 -32.47 37.49 3.43
C SER A 330 -31.25 37.63 2.53
N ASN A 331 -30.92 36.57 1.79
CA ASN A 331 -30.34 36.52 0.43
C ASN A 331 -29.66 35.15 0.24
N GLY A 332 -29.90 34.33 -0.78
CA GLY A 332 -30.73 34.52 -1.95
C GLY A 332 -30.96 33.16 -2.60
N ALA A 333 -32.20 32.96 -3.05
CA ALA A 333 -32.54 31.97 -4.05
C ALA A 333 -31.88 32.39 -5.38
N HIS A 334 -31.10 31.51 -5.99
CA HIS A 334 -30.79 31.61 -7.42
C HIS A 334 -31.65 30.62 -8.19
N PRO A 335 -32.47 31.09 -9.15
CA PRO A 335 -33.21 30.25 -10.06
C PRO A 335 -32.33 29.83 -11.25
N SER A 336 -32.65 28.63 -11.77
CA SER A 336 -32.74 28.29 -13.19
C SER A 336 -31.68 28.83 -14.15
N ALA A 337 -30.83 27.92 -14.64
CA ALA A 337 -30.32 28.00 -16.01
C ALA A 337 -30.76 26.73 -16.73
N GLU A 338 -31.86 26.87 -17.46
CA GLU A 338 -32.19 26.04 -18.62
C GLU A 338 -30.98 26.02 -19.56
N LEU A 339 -30.54 24.82 -19.93
CA LEU A 339 -29.66 24.63 -21.07
C LEU A 339 -30.50 24.02 -22.19
N ASP A 340 -31.00 24.94 -23.01
CA ASP A 340 -31.62 24.70 -24.29
C ASP A 340 -30.67 23.96 -25.24
N VAL A 341 -31.19 22.88 -25.79
CA VAL A 341 -31.28 22.58 -27.21
C VAL A 341 -30.31 23.35 -28.12
N ALA A 342 -29.26 22.67 -28.58
CA ALA A 342 -28.67 22.91 -29.89
C ALA A 342 -28.67 21.59 -30.67
N ALA A 343 -29.72 21.44 -31.48
CA ALA A 343 -29.71 20.57 -32.64
C ALA A 343 -28.70 21.10 -33.67
N THR A 344 -28.37 20.22 -34.63
CA THR A 344 -27.84 20.49 -35.97
C THR A 344 -26.32 20.43 -36.11
N GLU A 345 -25.81 19.25 -36.48
CA GLU A 345 -25.04 19.17 -37.73
C GLU A 345 -25.13 17.75 -38.32
N LYS A 346 -25.93 17.67 -39.38
CA LYS A 346 -26.11 16.52 -40.24
C LYS A 346 -24.99 16.62 -41.29
N SER A 347 -23.89 15.91 -41.10
CA SER A 347 -22.87 15.83 -42.15
C SER A 347 -23.29 14.79 -43.20
N ASP A 348 -23.45 15.29 -44.42
CA ASP A 348 -23.65 14.51 -45.63
C ASP A 348 -22.43 13.61 -45.92
N PRO A 349 -22.62 12.34 -46.29
CA PRO A 349 -21.61 11.54 -46.94
C PRO A 349 -21.63 11.86 -48.44
N ALA A 350 -20.88 12.89 -48.85
CA ALA A 350 -20.51 13.09 -50.25
C ALA A 350 -19.45 12.05 -50.63
N ASP A 351 -19.93 10.99 -51.27
CA ASP A 351 -19.50 10.60 -52.62
C ASP A 351 -18.03 10.91 -52.97
N ASN A 352 -17.17 9.90 -52.81
CA ASN A 352 -15.91 9.87 -53.56
C ASN A 352 -15.66 8.44 -54.08
N ARG A 353 -16.49 8.03 -55.04
CA ARG A 353 -16.13 7.04 -56.06
C ARG A 353 -15.56 7.81 -57.24
N SER A 354 -14.29 7.59 -57.60
CA SER A 354 -13.79 7.35 -58.97
C SER A 354 -12.33 7.81 -59.17
N ALA A 355 -11.62 7.04 -60.02
CA ALA A 355 -10.23 7.16 -60.49
C ALA A 355 -9.17 6.74 -59.44
N GLU A 356 -8.21 5.85 -59.70
CA GLU A 356 -7.46 5.45 -60.91
C GLU A 356 -7.19 3.92 -60.81
N ALA A 357 -7.32 3.05 -61.82
CA ALA A 357 -6.65 2.98 -63.13
C ALA A 357 -5.13 2.83 -63.02
#